data_AF-A0AAJ2U5L9-F1
#
_entry.id   AF-A0AAJ2U5L9-F1
#
_cell.length_a   1.000
_cell.length_b   1.000
_cell.length_c   1.000
_cell.angle_alpha   90.00
_cell.angle_beta   90.00
_cell.angle_gamma   90.00
#
_symmetry.space_group_name_H-M   'P 1'
#
loop_
_entity.id
_entity.type
_entity.pdbx_description
1 polymer ?
#
loop_
_entity_poly.entity_id
_entity_poly.type
_entity_poly.pdbx_seq_one_letter_code
_entity_poly.pdbx_strand_id
1 'polypeptide(L)'
;PSVHTYQVEISPVLFDLKALPLQLNKPTLYNEKITGLSDELRFTALAVPNPHLIAVVDAEILQSELQQQLSEQVNGPNELFPDGVNVSFVKPLKPGSIYVRTFERGVGFTNACGTAMSASSLVTCLQGLNELESVID
;
A
#
# COMPACT_ATOMS: atom_id res chain seq x y z
N PRO A 1 -6.30 -17.97 -21.64
CA PRO A 1 -4.97 -18.55 -21.93
C PRO A 1 -4.49 -19.36 -20.73
N SER A 2 -4.01 -20.58 -20.96
CA SER A 2 -3.47 -21.50 -19.94
C SER A 2 -2.15 -20.97 -19.37
N VAL A 3 -2.23 -20.01 -18.44
CA VAL A 3 -1.07 -19.50 -17.70
C VAL A 3 -0.86 -20.44 -16.51
N HIS A 4 0.35 -21.01 -16.40
CA HIS A 4 0.72 -21.78 -15.21
C HIS A 4 0.85 -20.82 -14.02
N THR A 5 0.12 -21.10 -12.94
CA THR A 5 0.16 -20.31 -11.70
C THR A 5 0.97 -21.03 -10.64
N TYR A 6 1.75 -20.27 -9.87
CA TYR A 6 2.50 -20.77 -8.72
C TYR A 6 2.05 -20.01 -7.48
N GLN A 7 1.92 -20.72 -6.36
CA GLN A 7 1.59 -20.13 -5.07
C GLN A 7 2.86 -20.02 -4.23
N VAL A 8 3.05 -18.86 -3.61
CA VAL A 8 4.14 -18.59 -2.68
C VAL A 8 3.58 -17.96 -1.41
N GLU A 9 4.17 -18.27 -0.27
CA GLU A 9 3.91 -17.59 0.99
C GLU A 9 4.82 -16.37 1.09
N ILE A 10 4.26 -15.22 1.51
CA ILE A 10 5.05 -14.03 1.84
C ILE A 10 4.88 -13.74 3.33
N SER A 11 5.92 -14.05 4.10
CA SER A 11 5.98 -13.87 5.55
C SER A 11 7.37 -13.36 5.98
N PRO A 12 7.49 -12.64 7.11
CA PRO A 12 6.39 -12.17 7.97
C PRO A 12 5.71 -10.92 7.40
N VAL A 13 4.43 -10.73 7.79
CA VAL A 13 3.74 -9.44 7.64
C VAL A 13 3.86 -8.68 8.96
N LEU A 14 4.41 -7.47 8.93
CA LEU A 14 4.65 -6.67 10.13
C LEU A 14 3.88 -5.35 10.07
N PHE A 15 3.16 -5.03 11.13
CA PHE A 15 2.46 -3.73 11.31
C PHE A 15 3.17 -2.80 12.28
N ASP A 16 4.16 -3.30 13.04
CA ASP A 16 4.95 -2.47 13.96
C ASP A 16 5.76 -1.45 13.15
N LEU A 17 5.49 -0.16 13.36
CA LEU A 17 6.17 0.90 12.63
C LEU A 17 7.67 0.93 12.90
N LYS A 18 8.15 0.37 14.02
CA LYS A 18 9.59 0.23 14.28
C LYS A 18 10.29 -0.72 13.30
N ALA A 19 9.53 -1.60 12.64
CA ALA A 19 10.03 -2.48 11.60
C ALA A 19 10.01 -1.82 10.20
N LEU A 20 9.47 -0.61 10.07
CA LEU A 20 9.43 0.17 8.85
C LEU A 20 10.36 1.39 8.98
N PRO A 21 10.91 1.94 7.88
CA PRO A 21 11.62 3.21 7.90
C PRO A 21 10.63 4.38 7.96
N LEU A 22 9.77 4.41 8.99
CA LEU A 22 8.72 5.40 9.19
C LEU A 22 8.87 6.03 10.59
N GLN A 23 9.10 7.34 10.62
CA GLN A 23 9.25 8.13 11.84
C GLN A 23 7.90 8.68 12.31
N LEU A 24 7.10 7.82 12.95
CA LEU A 24 5.90 8.24 13.67
C LEU A 24 5.95 7.70 15.10
N ASN A 25 5.63 8.57 16.08
CA ASN A 25 5.60 8.18 17.48
C ASN A 25 4.32 7.42 17.84
N LYS A 26 4.12 6.25 17.22
CA LYS A 26 2.99 5.35 17.45
C LYS A 26 3.36 3.90 17.05
N PRO A 27 2.69 2.89 17.62
CA PRO A 27 3.05 1.49 17.36
C PRO A 27 2.63 0.99 15.97
N THR A 28 1.48 1.45 15.46
CA THR A 28 0.91 1.03 14.18
C THR A 28 0.25 2.22 13.48
N LEU A 29 0.05 2.11 12.17
CA LEU A 29 -0.75 3.05 11.39
C LEU A 29 -1.77 2.26 10.57
N TYR A 30 -3.05 2.35 10.96
CA TYR A 30 -4.10 1.53 10.37
C TYR A 30 -5.33 2.35 9.98
N ASN A 31 -5.50 2.61 8.68
CA ASN A 31 -6.55 3.47 8.13
C ASN A 31 -6.63 4.86 8.80
N GLU A 32 -5.47 5.48 9.01
CA GLU A 32 -5.31 6.73 9.75
C GLU A 32 -4.69 7.82 8.87
N LYS A 33 -4.95 9.09 9.22
CA LYS A 33 -4.28 10.21 8.59
C LYS A 33 -2.84 10.31 9.08
N ILE A 34 -1.96 10.79 8.22
CA ILE A 34 -0.60 11.21 8.57
C ILE A 34 -0.55 12.73 8.43
N THR A 35 -0.29 13.42 9.54
CA THR A 35 -0.12 14.88 9.56
C THR A 35 1.01 15.30 8.61
N GLY A 36 0.74 16.29 7.75
CA GLY A 36 1.73 16.80 6.78
C GLY A 36 1.88 15.96 5.51
N LEU A 37 1.11 14.87 5.37
CA LEU A 37 1.08 14.08 4.15
C LEU A 37 -0.18 14.36 3.32
N SER A 38 -1.37 14.09 3.86
CA SER A 38 -2.63 14.40 3.18
C SER A 38 -3.78 14.53 4.18
N ASP A 39 -4.61 15.55 4.00
CA ASP A 39 -5.82 15.75 4.79
C ASP A 39 -7.01 14.93 4.27
N GLU A 40 -6.94 14.44 3.04
CA GLU A 40 -8.01 13.71 2.37
C GLU A 40 -7.84 12.20 2.50
N LEU A 41 -6.58 11.75 2.57
CA LEU A 41 -6.26 10.32 2.55
C LEU A 41 -6.03 9.73 3.95
N ARG A 42 -6.35 8.44 4.04
CA ARG A 42 -6.03 7.58 5.17
C ARG A 42 -5.13 6.46 4.67
N PHE A 43 -4.16 6.12 5.50
CA PHE A 43 -3.11 5.18 5.15
C PHE A 43 -3.06 4.01 6.12
N THR A 44 -2.63 2.86 5.60
CA THR A 44 -2.19 1.72 6.38
C THR A 44 -0.74 1.43 6.04
N ALA A 45 0.12 1.35 7.06
CA ALA A 45 1.54 1.03 6.88
C ALA A 45 1.82 -0.40 7.35
N LEU A 46 2.52 -1.17 6.51
CA LEU A 46 2.91 -2.55 6.79
C LEU A 46 4.13 -2.97 5.98
N ALA A 47 4.86 -3.99 6.44
CA ALA A 47 5.99 -4.57 5.73
C ALA A 47 5.65 -5.96 5.19
N VAL A 48 5.95 -6.21 3.89
CA VAL A 48 5.69 -7.48 3.21
C VAL A 48 6.81 -7.82 2.19
N PRO A 49 8.03 -8.22 2.57
CA PRO A 49 8.75 -7.91 3.81
C PRO A 49 9.36 -6.49 3.78
N ASN A 50 9.23 -5.76 2.67
CA ASN A 50 9.68 -4.37 2.51
C ASN A 50 8.51 -3.40 2.82
N PRO A 51 8.77 -2.11 3.07
CA PRO A 51 7.76 -1.21 3.61
C PRO A 51 6.77 -0.73 2.54
N HIS A 52 5.49 -0.78 2.88
CA HIS A 52 4.37 -0.32 2.07
C HIS A 52 3.52 0.69 2.83
N LEU A 53 3.12 1.74 2.13
CA LEU A 53 2.12 2.72 2.56
C LEU A 53 0.92 2.61 1.61
N ILE A 54 -0.18 2.07 2.11
CA ILE A 54 -1.36 1.75 1.32
C ILE A 54 -2.47 2.75 1.60
N ALA A 55 -3.07 3.33 0.57
CA ALA A 55 -4.29 4.11 0.66
C ALA A 55 -5.40 3.46 -0.16
N VAL A 56 -6.58 3.28 0.44
CA VAL A 56 -7.79 2.88 -0.30
C VAL A 56 -8.45 4.15 -0.83
N VAL A 57 -8.64 4.23 -2.15
CA VAL A 57 -9.06 5.45 -2.85
C VAL A 57 -10.14 5.16 -3.89
N ASP A 58 -10.83 6.20 -4.33
CA ASP A 58 -11.79 6.14 -5.43
C ASP A 58 -11.13 6.36 -6.81
N ALA A 59 -11.96 6.42 -7.85
CA ALA A 59 -11.51 6.61 -9.22
C ALA A 59 -10.93 8.02 -9.48
N GLU A 60 -11.46 9.04 -8.81
CA GLU A 60 -11.10 10.44 -9.02
C GLU A 60 -9.70 10.69 -8.49
N ILE A 61 -9.44 10.27 -7.25
CA ILE A 61 -8.11 10.35 -6.64
C ILE A 61 -7.08 9.55 -7.44
N LEU A 62 -7.46 8.36 -7.92
CA LEU A 62 -6.57 7.54 -8.74
C LEU A 62 -6.21 8.20 -10.08
N GLN A 63 -7.09 9.02 -10.66
CA GLN A 63 -6.81 9.73 -11.91
C GLN A 63 -6.07 11.05 -11.70
N SER A 64 -6.03 11.56 -10.46
CA SER A 64 -5.28 12.75 -10.10
C SER A 64 -3.76 12.53 -10.04
N GLU A 65 -3.02 13.62 -9.97
CA GLU A 65 -1.56 13.63 -9.73
C GLU A 65 -1.19 13.39 -8.26
N LEU A 66 -2.18 13.29 -7.36
CA LEU A 66 -1.96 13.23 -5.90
C LEU A 66 -1.02 12.09 -5.50
N GLN A 67 -1.19 10.90 -6.11
CA GLN A 67 -0.30 9.78 -5.80
C GLN A 67 1.15 10.09 -6.16
N GLN A 68 1.39 10.70 -7.33
CA GLN A 68 2.74 11.02 -7.77
C GLN A 68 3.39 12.03 -6.82
N GLN A 69 2.69 13.13 -6.54
CA GLN A 69 3.17 14.19 -5.65
C GLN A 69 3.51 13.66 -4.25
N LEU A 70 2.62 12.86 -3.66
CA LEU A 70 2.85 12.23 -2.36
C LEU A 70 4.02 11.25 -2.40
N SER A 71 4.11 10.44 -3.46
CA SER A 71 5.16 9.42 -3.58
C SER A 71 6.53 10.06 -3.74
N GLU A 72 6.63 11.15 -4.51
CA GLU A 72 7.85 11.94 -4.66
C GLU A 72 8.22 12.64 -3.35
N GLN A 73 7.25 13.15 -2.59
CA GLN A 73 7.48 13.74 -1.26
C GLN A 73 8.07 12.71 -0.29
N VAL A 74 7.47 11.52 -0.17
CA VAL A 74 7.91 10.51 0.82
C VAL A 74 9.13 9.71 0.37
N ASN A 75 9.46 9.69 -0.92
CA ASN A 75 10.68 9.06 -1.44
C ASN A 75 11.81 10.05 -1.76
N GLY A 76 11.55 11.36 -1.62
CA GLY A 76 12.56 12.42 -1.63
C GLY A 76 13.10 12.71 -0.21
N PRO A 77 13.91 13.77 -0.04
CA PRO A 77 14.42 14.16 1.27
C PRO A 77 13.29 14.55 2.23
N ASN A 78 13.06 13.76 3.28
CA ASN A 78 12.04 14.02 4.29
C ASN A 78 12.37 13.28 5.60
N GLU A 79 11.86 13.78 6.75
CA GLU A 79 12.10 13.16 8.06
C GLU A 79 11.17 11.97 8.32
N LEU A 80 10.00 11.94 7.69
CA LEU A 80 8.95 10.95 7.96
C LEU A 80 9.31 9.56 7.42
N PHE A 81 9.91 9.49 6.24
CA PHE A 81 10.35 8.29 5.53
C PHE A 81 11.79 8.47 5.04
N PRO A 82 12.79 8.44 5.95
CA PRO A 82 14.18 8.73 5.59
C PRO A 82 14.75 7.76 4.54
N ASP A 83 14.28 6.51 4.54
CA ASP A 83 14.67 5.51 3.54
C ASP A 83 13.59 5.32 2.46
N GLY A 84 12.58 6.17 2.37
CA GLY A 84 11.45 6.02 1.44
C GLY A 84 10.52 4.83 1.73
N VAL A 85 9.48 4.68 0.90
CA VAL A 85 8.44 3.65 1.05
C VAL A 85 7.74 3.38 -0.28
N ASN A 86 7.28 2.15 -0.49
CA ASN A 86 6.40 1.83 -1.62
C ASN A 86 5.00 2.40 -1.34
N VAL A 87 4.50 3.27 -2.22
CA VAL A 87 3.18 3.90 -2.06
C VAL A 87 2.20 3.25 -3.03
N SER A 88 1.19 2.58 -2.50
CA SER A 88 0.16 1.92 -3.31
C SER A 88 -1.21 2.51 -3.07
N PHE A 89 -1.85 2.94 -4.15
CA PHE A 89 -3.25 3.33 -4.14
C PHE A 89 -4.08 2.14 -4.61
N VAL A 90 -5.09 1.80 -3.82
CA VAL A 90 -5.92 0.62 -4.01
C VAL A 90 -7.35 1.08 -4.24
N LYS A 91 -7.93 0.66 -5.35
CA LYS A 91 -9.33 0.90 -5.67
C LYS A 91 -10.07 -0.44 -5.70
N PRO A 92 -10.97 -0.72 -4.75
CA PRO A 92 -11.90 -1.84 -4.86
C PRO A 92 -12.77 -1.69 -6.12
N LEU A 93 -12.95 -2.77 -6.86
CA LEU A 93 -13.75 -2.77 -8.10
C LEU A 93 -15.09 -3.49 -7.90
N LYS A 94 -15.02 -4.74 -7.45
CA LYS A 94 -16.14 -5.62 -7.08
C LYS A 94 -15.65 -6.58 -5.98
N PRO A 95 -16.52 -7.32 -5.29
CA PRO A 95 -16.07 -8.31 -4.31
C PRO A 95 -15.01 -9.24 -4.91
N GLY A 96 -13.88 -9.39 -4.22
CA GLY A 96 -12.74 -10.17 -4.68
C GLY A 96 -11.91 -9.53 -5.81
N SER A 97 -12.10 -8.25 -6.12
CA SER A 97 -11.36 -7.60 -7.21
C SER A 97 -10.93 -6.20 -6.85
N ILE A 98 -9.61 -5.95 -6.98
CA ILE A 98 -8.98 -4.68 -6.67
C ILE A 98 -8.11 -4.23 -7.86
N TYR A 99 -8.03 -2.93 -8.06
CA TYR A 99 -7.00 -2.31 -8.86
C TYR A 99 -5.96 -1.69 -7.93
N VAL A 100 -4.68 -1.88 -8.24
CA VAL A 100 -3.57 -1.31 -7.47
C VAL A 100 -2.65 -0.56 -8.43
N ARG A 101 -2.36 0.70 -8.09
CA ARG A 101 -1.27 1.46 -8.74
C ARG A 101 -0.19 1.69 -7.70
N THR A 102 1.04 1.28 -7.99
CA THR A 102 2.16 1.37 -7.06
C THR A 102 3.24 2.28 -7.61
N PHE A 103 3.68 3.21 -6.77
CA PHE A 103 4.95 3.90 -6.92
C PHE A 103 5.98 3.17 -6.07
N GLU A 104 6.93 2.52 -6.73
CA GLU A 104 7.99 1.78 -6.06
C GLU A 104 9.15 2.70 -5.67
N ARG A 105 9.59 2.56 -4.42
CA ARG A 105 10.74 3.30 -3.89
C ARG A 105 11.95 3.09 -4.80
N GLY A 106 12.55 4.20 -5.25
CA GLY A 106 13.75 4.20 -6.07
C GLY A 106 13.54 3.80 -7.54
N VAL A 107 12.30 3.56 -7.96
CA VAL A 107 11.96 3.15 -9.34
C VAL A 107 10.91 4.08 -9.96
N GLY A 108 9.87 4.43 -9.22
CA GLY A 108 8.71 5.18 -9.73
C GLY A 108 7.52 4.27 -10.02
N PHE A 109 6.62 4.69 -10.91
CA PHE A 109 5.46 3.88 -11.26
C PHE A 109 5.87 2.60 -12.02
N THR A 110 5.43 1.45 -11.51
CA THR A 110 5.68 0.15 -12.11
C THR A 110 4.37 -0.54 -12.50
N ASN A 111 4.45 -1.45 -13.47
CA ASN A 111 3.30 -2.20 -13.96
C ASN A 111 2.90 -3.36 -13.02
N ALA A 112 3.82 -3.84 -12.18
CA ALA A 112 3.56 -4.95 -11.26
C ALA A 112 4.56 -4.95 -10.10
N CYS A 113 4.04 -5.16 -8.89
CA CYS A 113 4.82 -5.36 -7.67
C CYS A 113 4.10 -6.41 -6.81
N GLY A 114 4.65 -7.63 -6.71
CA GLY A 114 3.98 -8.75 -6.03
C GLY A 114 3.69 -8.47 -4.55
N THR A 115 4.65 -7.88 -3.85
CA THR A 115 4.49 -7.51 -2.42
C THR A 115 3.44 -6.43 -2.21
N ALA A 116 3.38 -5.44 -3.12
CA ALA A 116 2.35 -4.41 -3.08
C ALA A 116 0.94 -4.99 -3.29
N MET A 117 0.79 -5.97 -4.19
CA MET A 117 -0.50 -6.66 -4.39
C MET A 117 -0.92 -7.42 -3.15
N SER A 118 0.00 -8.17 -2.51
CA SER A 118 -0.27 -8.89 -1.26
C SER A 118 -0.64 -7.95 -0.12
N ALA A 119 0.13 -6.86 0.07
CA ALA A 119 -0.14 -5.84 1.08
C ALA A 119 -1.50 -5.16 0.84
N SER A 120 -1.79 -4.77 -0.41
CA SER A 120 -3.04 -4.13 -0.80
C SER A 120 -4.25 -5.02 -0.58
N SER A 121 -4.15 -6.30 -0.99
CA SER A 121 -5.21 -7.29 -0.77
C SER A 121 -5.52 -7.43 0.72
N LEU A 122 -4.49 -7.65 1.54
CA LEU A 122 -4.65 -7.76 2.99
C LEU A 122 -5.30 -6.51 3.60
N VAL A 123 -4.86 -5.30 3.20
CA VAL A 123 -5.45 -4.05 3.69
C VAL A 123 -6.94 -3.95 3.33
N THR A 124 -7.35 -4.35 2.12
CA THR A 124 -8.78 -4.36 1.78
C THR A 124 -9.58 -5.34 2.62
N CYS A 125 -9.03 -6.49 2.97
CA CYS A 125 -9.69 -7.44 3.86
C CYS A 125 -9.81 -6.91 5.29
N LEU A 126 -8.73 -6.33 5.83
CA LEU A 126 -8.75 -5.75 7.17
C LEU A 126 -9.76 -4.58 7.27
N GLN A 127 -9.98 -3.85 6.18
CA GLN A 127 -10.97 -2.76 6.12
C GLN A 127 -12.40 -3.25 5.83
N GLY A 128 -12.63 -4.56 5.73
CA GLY A 128 -13.95 -5.14 5.49
C GLY A 128 -14.48 -4.94 4.07
N LEU A 129 -13.60 -4.60 3.11
CA LEU A 129 -13.95 -4.42 1.70
C LEU A 129 -13.88 -5.74 0.92
N ASN A 130 -13.12 -6.71 1.44
CA ASN A 130 -13.02 -8.07 0.95
C ASN A 130 -12.99 -9.05 2.14
N GLU A 131 -13.22 -10.33 1.88
CA GLU A 131 -13.22 -11.37 2.91
C GLU A 131 -11.84 -12.04 3.02
N LEU A 132 -11.35 -12.23 4.24
CA LEU A 132 -10.17 -13.06 4.50
C LEU A 132 -10.46 -14.52 4.14
N GLU A 133 -9.45 -15.23 3.65
CA GLU A 133 -9.50 -16.67 3.32
C GLU A 133 -10.54 -17.07 2.25
N SER A 134 -11.18 -16.09 1.60
CA SER A 134 -12.09 -16.33 0.49
C SER A 134 -11.29 -16.55 -0.80
N VAL A 135 -11.48 -17.71 -1.42
CA VAL A 135 -10.88 -18.02 -2.72
C VAL A 135 -11.64 -17.25 -3.79
N ILE A 136 -10.90 -16.52 -4.62
CA ILE A 136 -11.45 -15.75 -5.74
C ILE A 136 -11.10 -16.50 -7.01
N ASP A 137 -12.12 -16.84 -7.80
CA ASP A 137 -12.00 -17.47 -9.13
C ASP A 137 -11.59 -16.49 -10.23
#